data_AF-J2GVF9-F1
#
_entry.id   AF-J2GVF9-F1
#
_cell.length_a   1.000
_cell.length_b   1.000
_cell.length_c   1.000
_cell.angle_alpha   90.00
_cell.angle_beta   90.00
_cell.angle_gamma   90.00
#
_symmetry.space_group_name_H-M   'P 1'
#
loop_
_entity.id
_entity.type
_entity.pdbx_description
1 polymer ?
#
loop_
_entity_poly.entity_id
_entity_poly.type
_entity_poly.pdbx_seq_one_letter_code
_entity_poly.pdbx_strand_id
1 'polypeptide(L)'
;MTKFSIDRDQLHSERVASFVDRLESDSYEDLNEESLFVSEYVDETIGSPKTLLPNYNFDRILAQLPYNDVIYVTVCPECIQKSDFNNFKTLVERKAITPILTAPYSRYSENIADFVYSHHHVNSYEYHAYRYFGVTEIGPGRICSHCVSLWEKNTKRSISRSINIRKHRDDVDRIIENLYPFISPDNELLDEFKYAVKSKNSEQISHVTNMSETIYSIRTAQVFNSPINIDGKDIATLPTGVTSDIDEAITISSSLDMEVAKGLGLKIPTDIDINSYLDIVENFRPLISREINRITSQSKENIRSDFAEIQREIMNINAEVERIAKSRRYMLLEACSGFYGKNAALANAALFAGAFGLAGSLAGCIGGPAASGAVGAATSGLVTLAKKNKWVSGGPAVDRLSDKISSDLQPFLAKMTALYVGASTPAVNVMSLRTQIEKSTKK
;
A
#
# COMPACT_ATOMS: atom_id res chain seq x y z
N MET A 1 31.40 -18.61 26.88
CA MET A 1 31.50 -17.57 25.83
C MET A 1 30.24 -16.72 25.90
N THR A 2 30.31 -15.58 26.58
CA THR A 2 29.25 -14.57 26.58
C THR A 2 29.21 -13.93 25.19
N LYS A 3 28.13 -14.19 24.43
CA LYS A 3 27.83 -13.38 23.24
C LYS A 3 27.62 -11.95 23.75
N PHE A 4 28.55 -11.05 23.46
CA PHE A 4 28.26 -9.62 23.55
C PHE A 4 27.15 -9.35 22.52
N SER A 5 25.91 -9.23 22.99
CA SER A 5 24.84 -8.73 22.12
C SER A 5 25.15 -7.26 21.86
N ILE A 6 25.46 -6.92 20.61
CA ILE A 6 25.59 -5.52 20.20
C ILE A 6 24.25 -4.84 20.52
N ASP A 7 24.30 -3.75 21.28
CA ASP A 7 23.14 -2.91 21.52
C ASP A 7 22.82 -2.17 20.22
N ARG A 8 21.77 -2.63 19.54
CA ARG A 8 21.33 -2.09 18.25
C ARG A 8 20.89 -0.64 18.39
N ASP A 9 20.23 -0.30 19.49
CA ASP A 9 19.72 1.05 19.73
C ASP A 9 20.88 2.02 19.91
N GLN A 10 21.89 1.65 20.70
CA GLN A 10 23.10 2.46 20.86
C GLN A 10 23.79 2.70 19.51
N LEU A 11 24.02 1.63 18.73
CA LEU A 11 24.70 1.72 17.42
C LEU A 11 24.00 2.69 16.46
N HIS A 12 22.67 2.59 16.33
CA HIS A 12 21.92 3.47 15.45
C HIS A 12 21.86 4.91 15.97
N SER A 13 21.73 5.10 17.30
CA SER A 13 21.73 6.42 17.90
C SER A 13 23.05 7.17 17.69
N GLU A 14 24.19 6.49 17.87
CA GLU A 14 25.53 7.07 17.70
C GLU A 14 25.79 7.42 16.23
N ARG A 15 25.37 6.55 15.30
CA ARG A 15 25.48 6.80 13.86
C ARG A 15 24.67 8.02 13.43
N VAL A 16 23.41 8.10 13.86
CA VAL A 16 22.53 9.24 13.52
C VAL A 16 23.03 10.52 14.18
N ALA A 17 23.50 10.47 15.44
CA ALA A 17 24.10 11.63 16.11
C ALA A 17 25.33 12.13 15.35
N SER A 18 26.25 11.24 14.95
CA SER A 18 27.41 11.61 14.14
C SER A 18 27.01 12.23 12.79
N PHE A 19 25.94 11.75 12.16
CA PHE A 19 25.41 12.35 10.93
C PHE A 19 24.84 13.76 11.17
N VAL A 20 24.07 13.94 12.25
CA VAL A 20 23.52 15.25 12.66
C VAL A 20 24.63 16.25 12.99
N ASP A 21 25.63 15.85 13.77
CA ASP A 21 26.74 16.72 14.17
C ASP A 21 27.53 17.24 12.96
N ARG A 22 27.69 16.41 11.92
CA ARG A 22 28.34 16.81 10.65
C ARG A 22 27.46 17.74 9.82
N LEU A 23 26.17 17.45 9.71
CA LEU A 23 25.19 18.34 9.08
C LEU A 23 25.19 19.74 9.70
N GLU A 24 25.42 19.85 11.01
CA GLU A 24 25.48 21.12 11.71
C GLU A 24 26.85 21.82 11.61
N SER A 25 27.94 21.09 11.34
CA SER A 25 29.31 21.63 11.35
C SER A 25 29.90 21.92 9.96
N ASP A 26 29.50 21.19 8.93
CA ASP A 26 30.08 21.30 7.58
C ASP A 26 29.18 22.08 6.60
N SER A 27 29.80 22.70 5.58
CA SER A 27 29.05 23.20 4.42
C SER A 27 28.48 22.02 3.65
N TYR A 28 27.17 22.04 3.39
CA TYR A 28 26.33 20.98 2.80
C TYR A 28 26.87 20.18 1.58
N GLU A 29 27.98 20.58 0.96
CA GLU A 29 28.49 20.04 -0.31
C GLU A 29 29.06 18.60 -0.20
N ASP A 30 29.54 18.15 0.96
CA ASP A 30 30.19 16.82 1.12
C ASP A 30 29.28 15.72 1.70
N LEU A 31 28.00 16.00 1.98
CA LEU A 31 27.08 15.05 2.62
C LEU A 31 26.53 13.96 1.66
N ASN A 32 26.83 14.05 0.37
CA ASN A 32 26.33 13.11 -0.64
C ASN A 32 26.92 11.70 -0.53
N GLU A 33 28.03 11.48 0.19
CA GLU A 33 28.66 10.16 0.32
C GLU A 33 28.16 9.32 1.51
N GLU A 34 27.51 9.93 2.50
CA GLU A 34 26.97 9.20 3.67
C GLU A 34 25.45 9.31 3.77
N SER A 35 24.74 8.22 3.49
CA SER A 35 23.28 8.17 3.61
C SER A 35 22.82 8.21 5.06
N LEU A 36 21.79 9.01 5.35
CA LEU A 36 21.09 8.99 6.65
C LEU A 36 20.56 7.59 6.95
N PHE A 37 20.15 6.82 5.94
CA PHE A 37 19.52 5.51 6.12
C PHE A 37 20.52 4.37 5.98
N VAL A 38 20.44 3.37 6.86
CA VAL A 38 21.25 2.13 6.76
C VAL A 38 20.83 1.28 5.55
N SER A 39 19.55 1.33 5.16
CA SER A 39 19.04 0.55 4.05
C SER A 39 19.20 1.30 2.73
N GLU A 40 20.01 0.78 1.82
CA GLU A 40 20.20 1.32 0.45
C GLU A 40 18.86 1.47 -0.30
N TYR A 41 17.96 0.48 -0.22
CA TYR A 41 16.62 0.58 -0.80
C TYR A 41 15.81 1.78 -0.26
N VAL A 42 15.98 2.12 1.02
CA VAL A 42 15.28 3.28 1.60
C VAL A 42 15.85 4.55 1.01
N ASP A 43 17.17 4.64 0.90
CA ASP A 43 17.87 5.78 0.31
C ASP A 43 17.44 6.01 -1.15
N GLU A 44 17.36 4.95 -1.95
CA GLU A 44 16.88 5.01 -3.34
C GLU A 44 15.42 5.45 -3.47
N THR A 45 14.57 5.09 -2.51
CA THR A 45 13.12 5.29 -2.61
C THR A 45 12.57 6.45 -1.77
N ILE A 46 13.37 7.05 -0.89
CA ILE A 46 12.93 8.15 0.00
C ILE A 46 12.56 9.43 -0.77
N GLY A 47 13.15 9.68 -1.94
CA GLY A 47 12.75 10.80 -2.82
C GLY A 47 11.59 10.47 -3.77
N SER A 48 11.34 9.18 -4.03
CA SER A 48 10.37 8.73 -5.03
C SER A 48 8.91 8.89 -4.56
N PRO A 49 7.93 9.05 -5.47
CA PRO A 49 6.51 9.03 -5.09
C PRO A 49 6.16 7.72 -4.38
N LYS A 50 5.52 7.82 -3.20
CA LYS A 50 5.18 6.66 -2.36
C LYS A 50 3.96 6.92 -1.50
N THR A 51 3.37 5.86 -0.97
CA THR A 51 2.33 5.97 0.05
C THR A 51 2.92 5.76 1.44
N LEU A 52 2.70 6.71 2.35
CA LEU A 52 2.98 6.55 3.78
C LEU A 52 1.69 6.25 4.54
N LEU A 53 1.64 5.08 5.19
CA LEU A 53 0.56 4.72 6.10
C LEU A 53 0.95 5.05 7.54
N PRO A 54 0.09 5.79 8.28
CA PRO A 54 0.40 6.29 9.63
C PRO A 54 0.29 5.21 10.73
N ASN A 55 -0.13 4.00 10.38
CA ASN A 55 -0.09 2.82 11.23
C ASN A 55 -0.11 1.55 10.39
N TYR A 56 0.32 0.44 11.01
CA TYR A 56 0.13 -0.88 10.44
C TYR A 56 -1.36 -1.26 10.50
N ASN A 57 -1.99 -1.32 9.33
CA ASN A 57 -3.32 -1.86 9.15
C ASN A 57 -3.31 -2.78 7.94
N PHE A 58 -3.51 -4.07 8.17
CA PHE A 58 -3.34 -5.09 7.14
C PHE A 58 -4.24 -4.88 5.93
N ASP A 59 -5.55 -4.67 6.14
CA ASP A 59 -6.52 -4.48 5.06
C ASP A 59 -6.21 -3.22 4.23
N ARG A 60 -5.82 -2.13 4.90
CA ARG A 60 -5.45 -0.89 4.23
C ARG A 60 -4.18 -1.06 3.39
N ILE A 61 -3.18 -1.78 3.91
CA ILE A 61 -1.96 -2.11 3.14
C ILE A 61 -2.35 -2.88 1.87
N LEU A 62 -3.14 -3.95 2.00
CA LEU A 62 -3.57 -4.73 0.85
C LEU A 62 -4.28 -3.87 -0.19
N ALA A 63 -5.19 -3.00 0.25
CA ALA A 63 -5.89 -2.08 -0.64
C ALA A 63 -4.97 -1.10 -1.40
N GLN A 64 -3.77 -0.80 -0.90
CA GLN A 64 -2.82 0.11 -1.53
C GLN A 64 -1.84 -0.56 -2.49
N LEU A 65 -1.54 -1.84 -2.30
CA LEU A 65 -0.54 -2.58 -3.08
C LEU A 65 -0.74 -2.60 -4.60
N PRO A 66 -1.97 -2.58 -5.14
CA PRO A 66 -2.19 -2.53 -6.59
C PRO A 66 -1.80 -1.21 -7.24
N TYR A 67 -1.70 -0.13 -6.46
CA TYR A 67 -1.55 1.23 -6.97
C TYR A 67 -0.19 1.85 -6.69
N ASN A 68 0.52 1.32 -5.70
CA ASN A 68 1.75 1.89 -5.19
C ASN A 68 2.87 0.87 -5.28
N ASP A 69 3.97 1.27 -5.91
CA ASP A 69 5.19 0.48 -5.96
C ASP A 69 5.95 0.52 -4.63
N VAL A 70 5.88 1.67 -3.95
CA VAL A 70 6.56 1.92 -2.68
C VAL A 70 5.53 2.28 -1.62
N ILE A 71 5.43 1.46 -0.58
CA ILE A 71 4.55 1.69 0.57
C ILE A 71 5.39 1.69 1.84
N TYR A 72 5.41 2.82 2.52
CA TYR A 72 6.03 2.96 3.84
C TYR A 72 4.93 2.84 4.88
N VAL A 73 5.20 2.13 5.98
CA VAL A 73 4.22 1.88 7.03
C VAL A 73 4.86 2.18 8.37
N THR A 74 4.30 3.12 9.14
CA THR A 74 4.76 3.32 10.51
C THR A 74 4.27 2.19 11.42
N VAL A 75 5.20 1.68 12.23
CA VAL A 75 5.00 0.52 13.09
C VAL A 75 5.34 0.91 14.50
N CYS A 76 4.33 1.00 15.37
CA CYS A 76 4.54 1.16 16.81
C CYS A 76 4.74 -0.20 17.50
N PRO A 77 5.31 -0.24 18.72
CA PRO A 77 5.52 -1.49 19.46
C PRO A 77 4.26 -2.35 19.65
N GLU A 78 3.09 -1.71 19.74
CA GLU A 78 1.81 -2.37 19.97
C GLU A 78 1.04 -2.66 18.67
N CYS A 79 1.50 -2.13 17.53
CA CYS A 79 0.77 -2.15 16.26
C CYS A 79 0.74 -3.54 15.62
N ILE A 80 1.71 -4.41 15.95
CA ILE A 80 1.78 -5.78 15.41
C ILE A 80 1.45 -6.75 16.54
N GLN A 81 0.25 -7.30 16.48
CA GLN A 81 -0.15 -8.38 17.38
C GLN A 81 0.48 -9.71 16.94
N LYS A 82 0.57 -10.67 17.86
CA LYS A 82 1.10 -12.01 17.55
C LYS A 82 0.34 -12.70 16.40
N SER A 83 -0.95 -12.43 16.26
CA SER A 83 -1.78 -12.94 15.15
C SER A 83 -1.35 -12.40 13.79
N ASP A 84 -0.90 -11.15 13.73
CA ASP A 84 -0.64 -10.44 12.48
C ASP A 84 0.83 -10.49 12.07
N PHE A 85 1.70 -10.98 12.96
CA PHE A 85 3.15 -11.02 12.73
C PHE A 85 3.53 -11.80 11.47
N ASN A 86 2.86 -12.92 11.16
CA ASN A 86 3.14 -13.69 9.95
C ASN A 86 2.78 -12.92 8.66
N ASN A 87 1.68 -12.16 8.70
CA ASN A 87 1.27 -11.31 7.58
C ASN A 87 2.26 -10.16 7.40
N PHE A 88 2.62 -9.48 8.49
CA PHE A 88 3.64 -8.44 8.49
C PHE A 88 4.97 -8.96 7.93
N LYS A 89 5.41 -10.13 8.41
CA LYS A 89 6.62 -10.80 7.97
C LYS A 89 6.62 -11.01 6.45
N THR A 90 5.53 -11.58 5.94
CA THR A 90 5.39 -11.87 4.51
C THR A 90 5.42 -10.59 3.67
N LEU A 91 4.76 -9.52 4.11
CA LEU A 91 4.78 -8.23 3.41
C LEU A 91 6.19 -7.63 3.34
N VAL A 92 6.95 -7.71 4.42
CA VAL A 92 8.33 -7.18 4.48
C VAL A 92 9.30 -8.05 3.66
N GLU A 93 9.22 -9.38 3.77
CA GLU A 93 10.08 -10.31 3.01
C GLU A 93 9.89 -10.15 1.50
N ARG A 94 8.65 -9.94 1.06
CA ARG A 94 8.29 -9.69 -0.34
C ARG A 94 8.56 -8.25 -0.80
N LYS A 95 9.13 -7.40 0.06
CA LYS A 95 9.32 -5.95 -0.19
C LYS A 95 8.02 -5.24 -0.60
N ALA A 96 6.88 -5.75 -0.16
CA ALA A 96 5.57 -5.15 -0.41
C ALA A 96 5.36 -3.88 0.44
N ILE A 97 5.99 -3.83 1.62
CA ILE A 97 6.05 -2.65 2.48
C ILE A 97 7.47 -2.42 3.02
N THR A 98 7.77 -1.18 3.37
CA THR A 98 8.94 -0.78 4.14
C THR A 98 8.50 -0.26 5.51
N PRO A 99 8.80 -0.98 6.61
CA PRO A 99 8.40 -0.54 7.94
C PRO A 99 9.25 0.64 8.41
N ILE A 100 8.59 1.61 9.04
CA ILE A 100 9.21 2.70 9.79
C ILE A 100 8.93 2.47 11.27
N LEU A 101 9.95 2.19 12.07
CA LEU A 101 9.79 2.00 13.50
C LEU A 101 9.62 3.36 14.18
N THR A 102 8.55 3.53 14.95
CA THR A 102 8.30 4.76 15.73
C THR A 102 8.92 4.73 17.13
N ALA A 103 9.59 3.64 17.49
CA ALA A 103 10.28 3.48 18.77
C ALA A 103 11.65 2.78 18.61
N PRO A 104 12.51 2.78 19.64
CA PRO A 104 13.74 1.97 19.66
C PRO A 104 13.43 0.47 19.62
N TYR A 105 14.36 -0.33 19.09
CA TYR A 105 14.21 -1.80 18.96
C TYR A 105 13.90 -2.47 20.30
N SER A 106 14.54 -2.00 21.39
CA SER A 106 14.30 -2.49 22.75
C SER A 106 12.83 -2.42 23.22
N ARG A 107 11.99 -1.59 22.59
CA ARG A 107 10.56 -1.50 22.92
C ARG A 107 9.69 -2.52 22.17
N TYR A 108 10.20 -3.13 21.11
CA TYR A 108 9.48 -4.17 20.35
C TYR A 108 9.74 -5.54 20.96
N SER A 109 8.87 -6.50 20.67
CA SER A 109 9.18 -7.90 20.96
C SER A 109 10.44 -8.34 20.21
N GLU A 110 11.26 -9.17 20.82
CA GLU A 110 12.54 -9.65 20.25
C GLU A 110 12.36 -10.22 18.84
N ASN A 111 11.30 -10.99 18.59
CA ASN A 111 11.00 -11.54 17.26
C ASN A 111 10.77 -10.47 16.19
N ILE A 112 10.08 -9.37 16.53
CA ILE A 112 9.84 -8.26 15.60
C ILE A 112 11.13 -7.48 15.38
N ALA A 113 11.84 -7.16 16.46
CA ALA A 113 13.09 -6.41 16.40
C ALA A 113 14.14 -7.14 15.56
N ASP A 114 14.34 -8.45 15.80
CA ASP A 114 15.28 -9.30 15.05
C ASP A 114 14.90 -9.40 13.58
N PHE A 115 13.61 -9.62 13.30
CA PHE A 115 13.13 -9.73 11.93
C PHE A 115 13.28 -8.43 11.16
N VAL A 116 12.82 -7.30 11.71
CA VAL A 116 12.90 -6.01 11.02
C VAL A 116 14.35 -5.58 10.82
N TYR A 117 15.21 -5.79 11.82
CA TYR A 117 16.64 -5.44 11.73
C TYR A 117 17.35 -6.11 10.56
N SER A 118 16.92 -7.31 10.13
CA SER A 118 17.51 -8.03 9.00
C SER A 118 16.90 -7.69 7.63
N HIS A 119 15.97 -6.73 7.55
CA HIS A 119 15.26 -6.35 6.31
C HIS A 119 15.36 -4.84 6.05
N HIS A 120 14.90 -4.40 4.88
CA HIS A 120 14.80 -2.97 4.56
C HIS A 120 13.78 -2.31 5.48
N HIS A 121 14.20 -1.28 6.21
CA HIS A 121 13.35 -0.54 7.13
C HIS A 121 13.98 0.81 7.48
N VAL A 122 13.19 1.67 8.13
CA VAL A 122 13.65 2.91 8.76
C VAL A 122 13.55 2.73 10.27
N ASN A 123 14.66 2.90 10.99
CA ASN A 123 14.60 2.86 12.45
C ASN A 123 14.11 4.20 13.04
N SER A 124 13.77 4.23 14.32
CA SER A 124 13.21 5.44 14.94
C SER A 124 14.17 6.64 14.94
N TYR A 125 15.47 6.43 15.15
CA TYR A 125 16.46 7.51 15.11
C TYR A 125 16.57 8.12 13.71
N GLU A 126 16.64 7.27 12.67
CA GLU A 126 16.61 7.72 11.26
C GLU A 126 15.33 8.48 10.93
N TYR A 127 14.18 7.93 11.34
CA TYR A 127 12.88 8.55 11.11
C TYR A 127 12.80 9.94 11.74
N HIS A 128 13.19 10.06 13.02
CA HIS A 128 13.16 11.34 13.73
C HIS A 128 14.16 12.35 13.16
N ALA A 129 15.37 11.91 12.78
CA ALA A 129 16.35 12.78 12.15
C ALA A 129 15.87 13.27 10.77
N TYR A 130 15.39 12.36 9.91
CA TYR A 130 14.89 12.72 8.58
C TYR A 130 13.72 13.70 8.68
N ARG A 131 12.77 13.42 9.57
CA ARG A 131 11.64 14.31 9.85
C ARG A 131 12.12 15.65 10.43
N TYR A 132 13.11 15.65 11.30
CA TYR A 132 13.68 16.87 11.86
C TYR A 132 14.18 17.79 10.75
N PHE A 133 15.07 17.28 9.89
CA PHE A 133 15.63 18.09 8.80
C PHE A 133 14.56 18.55 7.82
N GLY A 134 13.72 17.65 7.32
CA GLY A 134 12.70 17.98 6.33
C GLY A 134 11.69 19.02 6.84
N VAL A 135 11.22 18.92 8.09
CA VAL A 135 10.29 19.93 8.63
C VAL A 135 10.95 21.29 8.75
N THR A 136 12.22 21.34 9.15
CA THR A 136 12.95 22.61 9.26
C THR A 136 13.27 23.26 7.92
N GLU A 137 13.30 22.49 6.83
CA GLU A 137 13.48 23.00 5.47
C GLU A 137 12.18 23.57 4.89
N ILE A 138 11.03 22.95 5.21
CA ILE A 138 9.71 23.38 4.72
C ILE A 138 9.19 24.62 5.46
N GLY A 139 9.50 24.75 6.76
CA GLY A 139 8.93 25.78 7.63
C GLY A 139 9.76 27.08 7.73
N PRO A 140 9.13 28.26 7.80
CA PRO A 140 9.85 29.51 8.04
C PRO A 140 10.29 29.61 9.50
N GLY A 141 11.60 29.72 9.72
CA GLY A 141 12.20 29.97 11.03
C GLY A 141 12.07 28.79 12.00
N ARG A 142 13.06 28.65 12.90
CA ARG A 142 13.08 27.62 13.94
C ARG A 142 12.74 28.25 15.29
N ILE A 143 11.87 27.60 16.07
CA ILE A 143 11.69 27.96 17.49
C ILE A 143 12.75 27.19 18.28
N CYS A 144 13.58 27.90 19.04
CA CYS A 144 14.63 27.23 19.81
C CYS A 144 14.04 26.37 20.94
N SER A 145 14.73 25.28 21.26
CA SER A 145 14.32 24.34 22.32
C SER A 145 14.11 25.02 23.68
N HIS A 146 14.93 26.02 24.01
CA HIS A 146 14.77 26.83 25.23
C HIS A 146 13.39 27.51 25.32
N CYS A 147 12.91 28.12 24.23
CA CYS A 147 11.60 28.80 24.21
C CYS A 147 10.46 27.80 24.42
N VAL A 148 10.54 26.63 23.77
CA VAL A 148 9.56 25.55 23.92
C VAL A 148 9.54 25.01 25.35
N SER A 149 10.70 24.71 25.94
CA SER A 149 10.79 24.24 27.33
C SER A 149 10.25 25.27 28.33
N LEU A 150 10.48 26.56 28.08
CA LEU A 150 9.91 27.63 28.90
C LEU A 150 8.38 27.67 28.77
N TRP A 151 7.85 27.53 27.54
CA TRP A 151 6.42 27.43 27.29
C TRP A 151 5.80 26.23 28.02
N GLU A 152 6.38 25.03 27.84
CA GLU A 152 5.94 23.78 28.48
C GLU A 152 5.83 23.94 29.99
N LYS A 153 6.91 24.41 30.62
CA LYS A 153 6.98 24.60 32.08
C LYS A 153 5.91 25.57 32.58
N ASN A 154 5.67 26.66 31.84
CA ASN A 154 4.66 27.65 32.20
C ASN A 154 3.24 27.09 32.03
N THR A 155 2.97 26.36 30.95
CA THR A 155 1.67 25.73 30.67
C THR A 155 1.36 24.64 31.70
N LYS A 156 2.30 23.73 31.98
CA LYS A 156 2.15 22.69 33.02
C LYS A 156 1.93 23.26 34.42
N ARG A 157 2.51 24.43 34.73
CA ARG A 157 2.23 25.16 35.98
C ARG A 157 0.79 25.67 36.04
N SER A 158 0.25 26.19 34.95
CA SER A 158 -1.14 26.66 34.87
C SER A 158 -2.16 25.53 35.04
N ILE A 159 -1.81 24.29 34.68
CA ILE A 159 -2.68 23.09 34.82
C ILE A 159 -2.84 22.65 36.29
N SER A 160 -1.94 23.06 37.20
CA SER A 160 -1.89 22.57 38.60
C SER A 160 -3.18 22.73 39.42
N ARG A 161 -4.17 23.49 38.93
CA ARG A 161 -5.48 23.73 39.56
C ARG A 161 -6.68 23.23 38.75
N SER A 162 -6.45 22.36 37.76
CA SER A 162 -7.52 21.73 36.96
C SER A 162 -8.07 20.48 37.65
N ILE A 163 -9.29 20.08 37.31
CA ILE A 163 -9.89 18.80 37.75
C ILE A 163 -9.19 17.61 37.05
N ASN A 164 -8.69 17.82 35.82
CA ASN A 164 -8.08 16.78 34.99
C ASN A 164 -6.56 17.01 34.78
N ILE A 165 -5.82 17.22 35.87
CA ILE A 165 -4.39 17.59 35.84
C ILE A 165 -3.55 16.61 35.01
N ARG A 166 -3.74 15.30 35.22
CA ARG A 166 -2.96 14.26 34.53
C ARG A 166 -3.18 14.32 33.02
N LYS A 167 -4.44 14.21 32.59
CA LYS A 167 -4.80 14.27 31.18
C LYS A 167 -4.24 15.52 30.49
N HIS A 168 -4.40 16.70 31.08
CA HIS A 168 -3.91 17.93 30.46
C HIS A 168 -2.39 18.04 30.42
N ARG A 169 -1.67 17.39 31.34
CA ARG A 169 -0.21 17.29 31.24
C ARG A 169 0.19 16.37 30.09
N ASP A 170 -0.49 15.24 29.96
CA ASP A 170 -0.29 14.33 28.83
C ASP A 170 -0.64 15.03 27.49
N ASP A 171 -1.67 15.90 27.47
CA ASP A 171 -2.03 16.73 26.30
C ASP A 171 -0.89 17.72 25.93
N VAL A 172 -0.23 18.34 26.93
CA VAL A 172 0.95 19.20 26.69
C VAL A 172 2.09 18.42 26.07
N ASP A 173 2.40 17.25 26.62
CA ASP A 173 3.48 16.39 26.15
C ASP A 173 3.24 15.96 24.71
N ARG A 174 2.00 15.55 24.40
CA ARG A 174 1.59 15.15 23.06
C ARG A 174 1.73 16.27 22.04
N ILE A 175 1.34 17.50 22.37
CA ILE A 175 1.51 18.65 21.45
C ILE A 175 2.99 18.90 21.18
N ILE A 176 3.84 18.84 22.22
CA ILE A 176 5.29 19.05 22.06
C ILE A 176 5.88 17.98 21.15
N GLU A 177 5.54 16.72 21.37
CA GLU A 177 5.99 15.59 20.55
C GLU A 177 5.53 15.72 19.09
N ASN A 178 4.27 16.11 18.87
CA ASN A 178 3.70 16.25 17.54
C ASN A 178 4.30 17.41 16.72
N LEU A 179 4.55 18.55 17.38
CA LEU A 179 5.04 19.75 16.70
C LEU A 179 6.55 19.75 16.52
N TYR A 180 7.32 18.99 17.31
CA TYR A 180 8.76 18.92 17.18
C TYR A 180 9.18 18.37 15.79
N PRO A 181 10.12 18.98 15.04
CA PRO A 181 10.78 20.24 15.36
C PRO A 181 9.85 21.43 15.11
N PHE A 182 9.97 22.40 16.02
CA PHE A 182 9.10 23.56 16.06
C PHE A 182 9.51 24.62 15.04
N ILE A 183 8.53 25.09 14.26
CA ILE A 183 8.69 26.16 13.27
C ILE A 183 7.85 27.38 13.67
N SER A 184 8.14 28.57 13.12
CA SER A 184 7.52 29.82 13.58
C SER A 184 5.97 29.81 13.68
N PRO A 185 5.23 29.21 12.71
CA PRO A 185 3.77 29.11 12.80
C PRO A 185 3.24 28.36 14.03
N ASP A 186 4.05 27.49 14.65
CA ASP A 186 3.64 26.72 15.83
C ASP A 186 3.35 27.60 17.04
N ASN A 187 3.90 28.82 17.10
CA ASN A 187 3.63 29.75 18.21
C ASN A 187 2.14 30.07 18.36
N GLU A 188 1.40 30.20 17.26
CA GLU A 188 -0.03 30.52 17.31
C GLU A 188 -0.83 29.39 17.96
N LEU A 189 -0.53 28.15 17.56
CA LEU A 189 -1.13 26.94 18.11
C LEU A 189 -0.79 26.76 19.60
N LEU A 190 0.48 27.00 19.96
CA LEU A 190 0.97 26.94 21.34
C LEU A 190 0.32 28.02 22.22
N ASP A 191 0.10 29.22 21.71
CA ASP A 191 -0.58 30.30 22.43
C ASP A 191 -2.08 30.01 22.60
N GLU A 192 -2.74 29.46 21.58
CA GLU A 192 -4.13 29.02 21.67
C GLU A 192 -4.31 27.91 22.71
N PHE A 193 -3.45 26.89 22.72
CA PHE A 193 -3.49 25.83 23.72
C PHE A 193 -3.30 26.40 25.13
N LYS A 194 -2.33 27.29 25.31
CA LYS A 194 -2.07 27.95 26.60
C LYS A 194 -3.26 28.79 27.06
N TYR A 195 -3.96 29.45 26.14
CA TYR A 195 -5.21 30.16 26.43
C TYR A 195 -6.30 29.18 26.88
N ALA A 196 -6.51 28.08 26.17
CA ALA A 196 -7.48 27.03 26.50
C ALA A 196 -7.23 26.41 27.90
N VAL A 197 -5.96 26.17 28.24
CA VAL A 197 -5.53 25.70 29.57
C VAL A 197 -5.87 26.74 30.65
N LYS A 198 -5.59 28.03 30.41
CA LYS A 198 -5.88 29.09 31.38
C LYS A 198 -7.39 29.29 31.59
N SER A 199 -8.18 29.19 30.52
CA SER A 199 -9.64 29.30 30.56
C SER A 199 -10.33 28.03 31.07
N LYS A 200 -9.57 26.94 31.27
CA LYS A 200 -10.07 25.61 31.67
C LYS A 200 -11.08 25.03 30.68
N ASN A 201 -10.96 25.38 29.40
CA ASN A 201 -11.82 24.87 28.35
C ASN A 201 -11.30 23.51 27.85
N SER A 202 -11.80 22.41 28.41
CA SER A 202 -11.35 21.06 28.06
C SER A 202 -11.62 20.66 26.60
N GLU A 203 -12.69 21.22 26.00
CA GLU A 203 -13.03 20.95 24.60
C GLU A 203 -12.00 21.60 23.68
N GLN A 204 -11.66 22.87 23.92
CA GLN A 204 -10.63 23.58 23.16
C GLN A 204 -9.24 22.97 23.36
N ILE A 205 -8.90 22.49 24.58
CA ILE A 205 -7.67 21.73 24.82
C ILE A 205 -7.63 20.50 23.90
N SER A 206 -8.70 19.70 23.90
CA SER A 206 -8.77 18.49 23.07
C SER A 206 -8.71 18.81 21.58
N HIS A 207 -9.37 19.89 21.15
CA HIS A 207 -9.37 20.34 19.76
C HIS A 207 -7.95 20.71 19.30
N VAL A 208 -7.25 21.55 20.08
CA VAL A 208 -5.88 21.97 19.75
C VAL A 208 -4.89 20.80 19.80
N THR A 209 -5.08 19.84 20.72
CA THR A 209 -4.30 18.59 20.73
C THR A 209 -4.51 17.78 19.45
N ASN A 210 -5.77 17.53 19.05
CA ASN A 210 -6.06 16.79 17.81
C ASN A 210 -5.51 17.51 16.58
N MET A 211 -5.59 18.84 16.56
CA MET A 211 -5.02 19.67 15.50
C MET A 211 -3.50 19.50 15.37
N SER A 212 -2.78 19.38 16.49
CA SER A 212 -1.34 19.08 16.47
C SER A 212 -1.03 17.72 15.83
N GLU A 213 -1.89 16.71 15.99
CA GLU A 213 -1.71 15.38 15.38
C GLU A 213 -1.93 15.43 13.86
N THR A 214 -2.92 16.23 13.42
CA THR A 214 -3.15 16.52 12.01
C THR A 214 -1.92 17.20 11.40
N ILE A 215 -1.39 18.24 12.05
CA ILE A 215 -0.17 18.93 11.62
C ILE A 215 1.02 17.98 11.56
N TYR A 216 1.19 17.12 12.58
CA TYR A 216 2.23 16.09 12.58
C TYR A 216 2.14 15.20 11.34
N SER A 217 0.94 14.73 11.03
CA SER A 217 0.67 13.82 9.91
C SER A 217 0.92 14.49 8.57
N ILE A 218 0.48 15.75 8.39
CA ILE A 218 0.72 16.53 7.18
C ILE A 218 2.21 16.75 6.96
N ARG A 219 2.92 17.27 7.98
CA ARG A 219 4.36 17.53 7.89
C ARG A 219 5.14 16.27 7.58
N THR A 220 4.77 15.15 8.21
CA THR A 220 5.40 13.86 7.93
C THR A 220 5.16 13.44 6.48
N ALA A 221 3.92 13.56 5.97
CA ALA A 221 3.62 13.23 4.57
C ALA A 221 4.42 14.11 3.61
N GLN A 222 4.51 15.43 3.86
CA GLN A 222 5.30 16.37 3.06
C GLN A 222 6.79 15.99 3.02
N VAL A 223 7.40 15.73 4.18
CA VAL A 223 8.82 15.35 4.28
C VAL A 223 9.11 14.02 3.56
N PHE A 224 8.17 13.08 3.60
CA PHE A 224 8.29 11.81 2.92
C PHE A 224 7.84 11.84 1.46
N ASN A 225 7.49 13.00 0.90
CA ASN A 225 6.93 13.13 -0.46
C ASN A 225 5.78 12.12 -0.69
N SER A 226 4.90 12.02 0.30
CA SER A 226 3.75 11.12 0.33
C SER A 226 2.45 11.90 0.22
N PRO A 227 1.40 11.32 -0.40
CA PRO A 227 0.04 11.82 -0.29
C PRO A 227 -0.40 11.94 1.18
N ILE A 228 -1.24 12.94 1.47
CA ILE A 228 -1.72 13.22 2.84
C ILE A 228 -2.88 12.28 3.14
N ASN A 229 -2.72 11.41 4.13
CA ASN A 229 -3.69 10.37 4.43
C ASN A 229 -4.49 10.64 5.72
N ILE A 230 -5.26 11.71 5.71
CA ILE A 230 -6.02 12.23 6.86
C ILE A 230 -7.52 12.26 6.52
N ASP A 231 -8.38 12.00 7.49
CA ASP A 231 -9.84 12.14 7.30
C ASP A 231 -10.18 13.61 7.01
N GLY A 232 -11.06 13.83 6.02
CA GLY A 232 -11.54 15.17 5.66
C GLY A 232 -12.15 15.94 6.84
N LYS A 233 -12.65 15.24 7.87
CA LYS A 233 -13.14 15.87 9.11
C LYS A 233 -12.02 16.56 9.89
N ASP A 234 -10.86 15.93 10.00
CA ASP A 234 -9.73 16.47 10.77
C ASP A 234 -9.08 17.64 10.02
N ILE A 235 -9.09 17.58 8.70
CA ILE A 235 -8.64 18.65 7.82
C ILE A 235 -9.49 19.92 8.00
N ALA A 236 -10.82 19.78 8.11
CA ALA A 236 -11.72 20.92 8.31
C ALA A 236 -11.49 21.66 9.65
N THR A 237 -10.70 21.09 10.56
CA THR A 237 -10.36 21.71 11.84
C THR A 237 -9.10 22.57 11.81
N LEU A 238 -8.35 22.57 10.70
CA LEU A 238 -7.10 23.32 10.59
C LEU A 238 -7.35 24.83 10.40
N PRO A 239 -6.57 25.72 11.05
CA PRO A 239 -6.68 27.16 10.86
C PRO A 239 -6.15 27.55 9.48
N THR A 240 -6.74 28.60 8.92
CA THR A 240 -6.30 29.18 7.65
C THR A 240 -4.88 29.73 7.79
N GLY A 241 -3.95 29.31 6.93
CA GLY A 241 -2.58 29.82 6.91
C GLY A 241 -1.49 28.90 7.47
N VAL A 242 -1.82 27.65 7.84
CA VAL A 242 -0.82 26.68 8.35
C VAL A 242 0.27 26.36 7.30
N THR A 243 -0.07 26.32 5.99
CA THR A 243 0.81 26.67 4.86
C THR A 243 -0.05 26.93 3.62
N SER A 244 0.41 27.75 2.67
CA SER A 244 -0.26 27.99 1.38
C SER A 244 -0.40 26.72 0.52
N ASP A 245 0.57 25.82 0.64
CA ASP A 245 0.62 24.57 -0.12
C ASP A 245 -0.38 23.54 0.45
N ILE A 246 -0.69 23.66 1.74
CA ILE A 246 -1.71 22.87 2.43
C ILE A 246 -3.11 23.26 1.95
N ASP A 247 -3.44 24.51 1.64
CA ASP A 247 -4.80 24.85 1.18
C ASP A 247 -5.10 24.30 -0.23
N GLU A 248 -4.10 24.25 -1.12
CA GLU A 248 -4.20 23.66 -2.46
C GLU A 248 -4.14 22.12 -2.42
N ALA A 249 -3.23 21.54 -1.62
CA ALA A 249 -3.12 20.10 -1.39
C ALA A 249 -4.28 19.52 -0.58
N ILE A 250 -4.83 20.22 0.41
CA ILE A 250 -6.05 19.81 1.13
C ILE A 250 -7.20 19.70 0.14
N THR A 251 -7.38 20.71 -0.72
CA THR A 251 -8.59 20.76 -1.55
C THR A 251 -8.55 19.74 -2.70
N ILE A 252 -7.36 19.40 -3.19
CA ILE A 252 -7.16 18.46 -4.31
C ILE A 252 -6.77 17.06 -3.82
N SER A 253 -5.82 16.97 -2.89
CA SER A 253 -5.25 15.71 -2.41
C SER A 253 -6.12 15.05 -1.33
N SER A 254 -6.85 15.76 -0.47
CA SER A 254 -7.65 15.06 0.56
C SER A 254 -8.82 14.25 0.00
N SER A 255 -9.40 14.65 -1.13
CA SER A 255 -10.48 13.88 -1.78
C SER A 255 -9.91 12.78 -2.67
N LEU A 256 -8.82 13.07 -3.37
CA LEU A 256 -8.14 12.14 -4.27
C LEU A 256 -7.39 11.05 -3.51
N ASP A 257 -6.57 11.43 -2.54
CA ASP A 257 -5.75 10.55 -1.73
C ASP A 257 -6.57 9.79 -0.72
N MET A 258 -7.68 10.31 -0.22
CA MET A 258 -8.57 9.52 0.64
C MET A 258 -9.30 8.44 -0.15
N GLU A 259 -9.66 8.68 -1.41
CA GLU A 259 -10.26 7.66 -2.28
C GLU A 259 -9.23 6.68 -2.85
N VAL A 260 -8.02 7.14 -3.17
CA VAL A 260 -6.86 6.28 -3.47
C VAL A 260 -6.46 5.47 -2.24
N ALA A 261 -6.43 6.06 -1.04
CA ALA A 261 -6.15 5.40 0.25
C ALA A 261 -7.24 4.39 0.66
N LYS A 262 -8.47 4.57 0.16
CA LYS A 262 -9.55 3.56 0.21
C LYS A 262 -9.48 2.54 -0.93
N GLY A 263 -8.42 2.59 -1.75
CA GLY A 263 -8.15 1.63 -2.82
C GLY A 263 -8.94 1.89 -4.11
N LEU A 264 -9.24 3.15 -4.42
CA LEU A 264 -10.07 3.58 -5.57
C LEU A 264 -11.48 2.94 -5.60
N GLY A 265 -11.92 2.33 -4.49
CA GLY A 265 -13.17 1.58 -4.43
C GLY A 265 -13.22 0.32 -5.30
N LEU A 266 -12.08 -0.12 -5.86
CA LEU A 266 -11.99 -1.43 -6.49
C LEU A 266 -12.10 -2.48 -5.38
N LYS A 267 -13.27 -3.14 -5.31
CA LYS A 267 -13.47 -4.29 -4.42
C LYS A 267 -12.54 -5.42 -4.85
N ILE A 268 -11.36 -5.47 -4.23
CA ILE A 268 -10.42 -6.58 -4.35
C ILE A 268 -10.62 -7.42 -3.09
N PRO A 269 -11.03 -8.70 -3.21
CA PRO A 269 -11.21 -9.56 -2.05
C PRO A 269 -9.88 -9.69 -1.28
N THR A 270 -9.89 -9.39 0.02
CA THR A 270 -8.73 -9.49 0.93
C THR A 270 -8.75 -10.77 1.76
N ASP A 271 -9.74 -11.64 1.54
CA ASP A 271 -9.96 -12.91 2.24
C ASP A 271 -9.12 -14.07 1.69
N ILE A 272 -8.19 -13.80 0.76
CA ILE A 272 -7.24 -14.78 0.21
C ILE A 272 -5.95 -14.84 1.02
N ASP A 273 -5.26 -15.98 0.95
CA ASP A 273 -3.91 -16.12 1.49
C ASP A 273 -3.00 -15.03 0.93
N ILE A 274 -2.22 -14.42 1.83
CA ILE A 274 -1.41 -13.24 1.51
C ILE A 274 -0.38 -13.51 0.40
N ASN A 275 0.21 -14.70 0.33
CA ASN A 275 1.19 -14.99 -0.73
C ASN A 275 0.50 -15.02 -2.09
N SER A 276 -0.66 -15.67 -2.15
CA SER A 276 -1.47 -15.68 -3.37
C SER A 276 -1.91 -14.28 -3.76
N TYR A 277 -2.25 -13.43 -2.78
CA TYR A 277 -2.61 -12.04 -3.03
C TYR A 277 -1.45 -11.26 -3.65
N LEU A 278 -0.26 -11.37 -3.07
CA LEU A 278 0.94 -10.66 -3.55
C LEU A 278 1.34 -11.12 -4.95
N ASP A 279 1.33 -12.42 -5.22
CA ASP A 279 1.63 -12.96 -6.56
C ASP A 279 0.64 -12.43 -7.61
N ILE A 280 -0.64 -12.32 -7.26
CA ILE A 280 -1.64 -11.74 -8.15
C ILE A 280 -1.36 -10.25 -8.33
N VAL A 281 -1.20 -9.47 -7.26
CA VAL A 281 -1.04 -8.02 -7.38
C VAL A 281 0.24 -7.63 -8.11
N GLU A 282 1.37 -8.30 -7.87
CA GLU A 282 2.63 -8.06 -8.57
C GLU A 282 2.49 -8.18 -10.10
N ASN A 283 1.70 -9.14 -10.59
CA ASN A 283 1.46 -9.33 -12.01
C ASN A 283 0.58 -8.23 -12.64
N PHE A 284 -0.36 -7.67 -11.87
CA PHE A 284 -1.32 -6.68 -12.38
C PHE A 284 -0.90 -5.23 -12.12
N ARG A 285 -0.02 -4.97 -11.15
CA ARG A 285 0.44 -3.63 -10.80
C ARG A 285 0.96 -2.84 -12.01
N PRO A 286 1.82 -3.38 -12.90
CA PRO A 286 2.30 -2.62 -14.07
C PRO A 286 1.18 -2.19 -15.03
N LEU A 287 0.09 -2.95 -15.10
CA LEU A 287 -1.07 -2.64 -15.94
C LEU A 287 -1.92 -1.54 -15.30
N ILE A 288 -2.13 -1.62 -13.98
CA ILE A 288 -2.86 -0.61 -13.21
C ILE A 288 -2.10 0.72 -13.24
N SER A 289 -0.80 0.71 -12.93
CA SER A 289 0.05 1.92 -12.97
C SER A 289 0.08 2.54 -14.37
N ARG A 290 0.13 1.74 -15.44
CA ARG A 290 0.06 2.24 -16.82
C ARG A 290 -1.25 2.96 -17.10
N GLU A 291 -2.37 2.41 -16.66
CA GLU A 291 -3.68 2.99 -16.90
C GLU A 291 -3.90 4.27 -16.08
N ILE A 292 -3.45 4.28 -14.82
CA ILE A 292 -3.43 5.49 -13.97
C ILE A 292 -2.59 6.58 -14.66
N ASN A 293 -1.35 6.26 -15.06
CA ASN A 293 -0.48 7.20 -15.76
C ASN A 293 -1.08 7.69 -17.08
N ARG A 294 -1.80 6.85 -17.82
CA ARG A 294 -2.51 7.25 -19.05
C ARG A 294 -3.60 8.28 -18.74
N ILE A 295 -4.38 8.06 -17.69
CA ILE A 295 -5.45 8.97 -17.30
C ILE A 295 -4.86 10.29 -16.78
N THR A 296 -3.86 10.23 -15.89
CA THR A 296 -3.20 11.43 -15.34
C THR A 296 -2.47 12.26 -16.41
N SER A 297 -1.84 11.61 -17.39
CA SER A 297 -1.12 12.33 -18.46
C SER A 297 -2.03 13.00 -19.50
N GLN A 298 -3.28 12.57 -19.62
CA GLN A 298 -4.27 13.17 -20.52
C GLN A 298 -4.91 14.44 -19.93
N SER A 299 -4.77 14.68 -18.63
CA SER A 299 -5.55 15.70 -17.89
C SER A 299 -4.76 16.99 -17.59
N LYS A 300 -3.80 17.37 -18.44
CA LYS A 300 -2.81 18.43 -18.13
C LYS A 300 -3.35 19.86 -17.92
N GLU A 301 -4.65 20.14 -18.02
CA GLU A 301 -5.18 21.52 -17.99
C GLU A 301 -6.16 21.86 -16.86
N ASN A 302 -6.74 20.91 -16.08
CA ASN A 302 -7.65 21.27 -14.98
C ASN A 302 -7.85 20.16 -13.94
N ILE A 303 -6.89 20.04 -13.00
CA ILE A 303 -6.82 19.00 -11.95
C ILE A 303 -8.18 18.74 -11.22
N ARG A 304 -9.07 19.74 -11.10
CA ARG A 304 -10.41 19.59 -10.51
C ARG A 304 -11.47 18.92 -11.40
N SER A 305 -11.51 19.17 -12.71
CA SER A 305 -12.43 18.44 -13.62
C SER A 305 -12.02 16.98 -13.78
N ASP A 306 -10.73 16.73 -13.58
CA ASP A 306 -10.06 15.49 -13.94
C ASP A 306 -10.30 14.38 -12.92
N PHE A 307 -10.49 14.71 -11.63
CA PHE A 307 -10.81 13.70 -10.63
C PHE A 307 -12.24 13.20 -10.73
N ALA A 308 -13.21 14.08 -10.95
CA ALA A 308 -14.59 13.66 -11.22
C ALA A 308 -14.65 12.76 -12.47
N GLU A 309 -13.74 12.96 -13.42
CA GLU A 309 -13.57 12.10 -14.59
C GLU A 309 -12.87 10.78 -14.26
N ILE A 310 -11.78 10.77 -13.49
CA ILE A 310 -11.11 9.57 -12.98
C ILE A 310 -12.09 8.70 -12.18
N GLN A 311 -12.80 9.29 -11.21
CA GLN A 311 -13.77 8.60 -10.37
C GLN A 311 -14.94 8.07 -11.20
N ARG A 312 -15.45 8.86 -12.15
CA ARG A 312 -16.48 8.41 -13.09
C ARG A 312 -15.97 7.25 -13.93
N GLU A 313 -14.73 7.29 -14.39
CA GLU A 313 -14.14 6.22 -15.18
C GLU A 313 -13.94 4.95 -14.35
N ILE A 314 -13.51 5.07 -13.10
CA ILE A 314 -13.41 3.94 -12.17
C ILE A 314 -14.80 3.38 -11.82
N MET A 315 -15.81 4.23 -11.64
CA MET A 315 -17.19 3.81 -11.47
C MET A 315 -17.72 3.11 -12.73
N ASN A 316 -17.38 3.61 -13.92
CA ASN A 316 -17.71 2.99 -15.21
C ASN A 316 -17.04 1.62 -15.31
N ILE A 317 -15.75 1.50 -14.96
CA ILE A 317 -15.01 0.24 -14.92
C ILE A 317 -15.67 -0.74 -13.94
N ASN A 318 -16.02 -0.32 -12.73
CA ASN A 318 -16.70 -1.16 -11.75
C ASN A 318 -18.09 -1.62 -12.21
N ALA A 319 -18.90 -0.70 -12.74
CA ALA A 319 -20.22 -1.00 -13.30
C ALA A 319 -20.10 -1.95 -14.50
N GLU A 320 -19.07 -1.75 -15.33
CA GLU A 320 -18.79 -2.62 -16.46
C GLU A 320 -18.31 -4.00 -16.03
N VAL A 321 -17.45 -4.11 -15.00
CA VAL A 321 -17.07 -5.39 -14.38
C VAL A 321 -18.31 -6.12 -13.88
N GLU A 322 -19.22 -5.45 -13.17
CA GLU A 322 -20.47 -6.08 -12.72
C GLU A 322 -21.38 -6.51 -13.89
N ARG A 323 -21.44 -5.69 -14.94
CA ARG A 323 -22.19 -6.00 -16.16
C ARG A 323 -21.60 -7.21 -16.89
N ILE A 324 -20.27 -7.29 -17.02
CA ILE A 324 -19.60 -8.42 -17.66
C ILE A 324 -19.79 -9.68 -16.81
N ALA A 325 -19.61 -9.60 -15.49
CA ALA A 325 -19.82 -10.74 -14.58
C ALA A 325 -21.24 -11.33 -14.73
N LYS A 326 -22.26 -10.49 -14.96
CA LYS A 326 -23.65 -10.90 -15.20
C LYS A 326 -23.96 -11.25 -16.67
N SER A 327 -23.03 -11.05 -17.60
CA SER A 327 -23.25 -11.27 -19.04
C SER A 327 -23.30 -12.74 -19.38
N ARG A 328 -24.32 -13.17 -20.15
CA ARG A 328 -24.44 -14.54 -20.66
C ARG A 328 -23.23 -14.97 -21.48
N ARG A 329 -22.63 -14.04 -22.23
CA ARG A 329 -21.43 -14.31 -23.03
C ARG A 329 -20.22 -14.59 -22.15
N TYR A 330 -20.08 -13.84 -21.05
CA TYR A 330 -19.00 -14.06 -20.10
C TYR A 330 -19.21 -15.35 -19.32
N MET A 331 -20.42 -15.62 -18.82
CA MET A 331 -20.75 -16.89 -18.16
C MET A 331 -20.50 -18.10 -19.07
N LEU A 332 -20.79 -17.98 -20.37
CA LEU A 332 -20.47 -19.01 -21.35
C LEU A 332 -18.95 -19.17 -21.51
N LEU A 333 -18.21 -18.07 -21.64
CA LEU A 333 -16.75 -18.09 -21.75
C LEU A 333 -16.10 -18.67 -20.49
N GLU A 334 -16.59 -18.29 -19.31
CA GLU A 334 -16.16 -18.84 -18.03
C GLU A 334 -16.47 -20.33 -17.95
N ALA A 335 -17.69 -20.76 -18.32
CA ALA A 335 -18.08 -22.17 -18.38
C ALA A 335 -17.20 -22.96 -19.35
N CYS A 336 -16.91 -22.41 -20.54
CA CYS A 336 -15.99 -23.00 -21.51
C CYS A 336 -14.56 -23.08 -20.96
N SER A 337 -14.06 -22.03 -20.30
CA SER A 337 -12.72 -22.02 -19.69
C SER A 337 -12.63 -22.97 -18.50
N GLY A 338 -13.68 -23.08 -17.69
CA GLY A 338 -13.78 -23.97 -16.55
C GLY A 338 -13.92 -25.42 -16.99
N PHE A 339 -14.69 -25.67 -18.05
CA PHE A 339 -14.76 -26.95 -18.71
C PHE A 339 -13.40 -27.34 -19.29
N TYR A 340 -12.73 -26.43 -20.00
CA TYR A 340 -11.37 -26.62 -20.50
C TYR A 340 -10.39 -26.88 -19.36
N GLY A 341 -10.36 -26.08 -18.29
CA GLY A 341 -9.43 -26.27 -17.18
C GLY A 341 -9.60 -27.62 -16.48
N LYS A 342 -10.85 -28.06 -16.26
CA LYS A 342 -11.15 -29.39 -15.66
C LYS A 342 -10.93 -30.55 -16.63
N ASN A 343 -11.07 -30.31 -17.94
CA ASN A 343 -11.05 -31.33 -18.98
C ASN A 343 -10.03 -30.99 -20.08
N ALA A 344 -8.88 -30.40 -19.74
CA ALA A 344 -7.95 -29.79 -20.70
C ALA A 344 -7.50 -30.79 -21.74
N ALA A 345 -7.37 -32.04 -21.32
CA ALA A 345 -6.98 -33.14 -22.15
C ALA A 345 -8.05 -33.55 -23.19
N LEU A 346 -9.33 -33.55 -22.80
CA LEU A 346 -10.46 -33.78 -23.70
C LEU A 346 -10.63 -32.61 -24.68
N ALA A 347 -10.51 -31.38 -24.18
CA ALA A 347 -10.66 -30.19 -25.01
C ALA A 347 -9.50 -30.01 -25.99
N ASN A 348 -8.25 -30.28 -25.57
CA ASN A 348 -7.10 -30.33 -26.48
C ASN A 348 -7.26 -31.44 -27.51
N ALA A 349 -7.68 -32.65 -27.09
CA ALA A 349 -7.93 -33.73 -28.04
C ALA A 349 -9.01 -33.36 -29.07
N ALA A 350 -10.07 -32.67 -28.66
CA ALA A 350 -11.12 -32.18 -29.55
C ALA A 350 -10.61 -31.07 -30.50
N LEU A 351 -9.79 -30.13 -30.01
CA LEU A 351 -9.18 -29.08 -30.82
C LEU A 351 -8.18 -29.65 -31.83
N PHE A 352 -7.33 -30.60 -31.43
CA PHE A 352 -6.42 -31.31 -32.33
C PHE A 352 -7.20 -32.13 -33.36
N ALA A 353 -8.22 -32.88 -32.94
CA ALA A 353 -9.09 -33.59 -33.87
C ALA A 353 -9.78 -32.63 -34.86
N GLY A 354 -10.22 -31.46 -34.40
CA GLY A 354 -10.79 -30.40 -35.24
C GLY A 354 -9.79 -29.84 -36.26
N ALA A 355 -8.60 -29.45 -35.79
CA ALA A 355 -7.55 -28.87 -36.62
C ALA A 355 -7.03 -29.83 -37.70
N PHE A 356 -7.00 -31.13 -37.42
CA PHE A 356 -6.60 -32.16 -38.37
C PHE A 356 -7.77 -32.71 -39.22
N GLY A 357 -8.96 -32.09 -39.16
CA GLY A 357 -10.14 -32.53 -39.92
C GLY A 357 -10.76 -33.85 -39.44
N LEU A 358 -10.25 -34.43 -38.35
CA LEU A 358 -10.75 -35.64 -37.72
C LEU A 358 -12.05 -35.40 -36.92
N ALA A 359 -12.41 -34.15 -36.66
CA ALA A 359 -13.70 -33.81 -36.04
C ALA A 359 -14.90 -33.99 -37.00
N GLY A 360 -14.65 -34.03 -38.33
CA GLY A 360 -15.70 -34.28 -39.32
C GLY A 360 -16.38 -35.64 -39.17
N SER A 361 -15.69 -36.63 -38.59
CA SER A 361 -16.26 -37.95 -38.28
C SER A 361 -16.95 -38.04 -36.90
N LEU A 362 -16.94 -36.99 -36.09
CA LEU A 362 -17.57 -36.97 -34.75
C LEU A 362 -19.01 -36.45 -34.75
N ALA A 363 -19.37 -35.55 -35.68
CA ALA A 363 -20.73 -35.02 -35.82
C ALA A 363 -21.64 -35.83 -36.76
N GLY A 364 -21.08 -36.82 -37.49
CA GLY A 364 -21.77 -37.57 -38.55
C GLY A 364 -22.33 -38.95 -38.18
N CYS A 365 -22.24 -39.39 -36.92
CA CYS A 365 -22.72 -40.71 -36.49
C CYS A 365 -23.64 -40.62 -35.26
N ILE A 366 -24.77 -39.90 -35.38
CA ILE A 366 -25.91 -39.98 -34.43
C ILE A 366 -27.03 -40.87 -35.03
N GLY A 367 -26.64 -41.96 -35.69
CA GLY A 367 -27.56 -42.89 -36.34
C GLY A 367 -27.11 -44.34 -36.19
N GLY A 368 -27.04 -44.86 -34.95
CA GLY A 368 -26.81 -46.28 -34.70
C GLY A 368 -26.45 -46.60 -33.25
N PRO A 369 -27.20 -47.46 -32.53
CA PRO A 369 -27.03 -47.70 -31.10
C PRO A 369 -25.82 -48.60 -30.73
N ALA A 370 -24.82 -48.74 -31.61
CA ALA A 370 -23.70 -49.67 -31.40
C ALA A 370 -22.29 -49.05 -31.48
N ALA A 371 -22.16 -47.74 -31.72
CA ALA A 371 -20.85 -47.09 -31.94
C ALA A 371 -20.50 -45.98 -30.93
N SER A 372 -21.18 -45.89 -29.79
CA SER A 372 -20.90 -44.90 -28.73
C SER A 372 -19.75 -45.27 -27.79
N GLY A 373 -19.09 -46.42 -27.98
CA GLY A 373 -18.07 -46.94 -27.05
C GLY A 373 -16.60 -46.69 -27.41
N ALA A 374 -16.26 -46.36 -28.66
CA ALA A 374 -14.86 -46.44 -29.11
C ALA A 374 -14.09 -45.11 -29.05
N VAL A 375 -14.76 -43.96 -29.16
CA VAL A 375 -14.06 -42.67 -29.31
C VAL A 375 -13.81 -41.97 -27.97
N GLY A 376 -14.56 -42.34 -26.93
CA GLY A 376 -14.24 -41.96 -25.54
C GLY A 376 -13.02 -42.70 -24.98
N ALA A 377 -12.63 -43.85 -25.55
CA ALA A 377 -11.56 -44.71 -25.04
C ALA A 377 -10.16 -44.39 -25.61
N ALA A 378 -10.06 -43.92 -26.86
CA ALA A 378 -8.76 -43.65 -27.49
C ALA A 378 -8.12 -42.32 -27.02
N THR A 379 -8.93 -41.29 -26.79
CA THR A 379 -8.45 -39.97 -26.31
C THR A 379 -8.33 -39.91 -24.79
N SER A 380 -9.22 -40.58 -24.04
CA SER A 380 -9.00 -40.79 -22.61
C SER A 380 -7.81 -41.73 -22.35
N GLY A 381 -7.55 -42.72 -23.21
CA GLY A 381 -6.40 -43.62 -23.12
C GLY A 381 -5.06 -42.91 -23.21
N LEU A 382 -4.86 -41.99 -24.17
CA LEU A 382 -3.62 -41.23 -24.34
C LEU A 382 -3.34 -40.27 -23.17
N VAL A 383 -4.38 -39.64 -22.65
CA VAL A 383 -4.29 -38.72 -21.50
C VAL A 383 -4.07 -39.49 -20.20
N THR A 384 -4.75 -40.61 -20.04
CA THR A 384 -4.60 -41.48 -18.87
C THR A 384 -3.24 -42.16 -18.89
N LEU A 385 -2.69 -42.52 -20.06
CA LEU A 385 -1.31 -42.98 -20.22
C LEU A 385 -0.29 -41.89 -19.92
N ALA A 386 -0.49 -40.65 -20.38
CA ALA A 386 0.41 -39.53 -20.09
C ALA A 386 0.43 -39.16 -18.59
N LYS A 387 -0.74 -39.18 -17.92
CA LYS A 387 -0.84 -38.99 -16.45
C LYS A 387 -0.29 -40.19 -15.66
N LYS A 388 -0.56 -41.42 -16.11
CA LYS A 388 -0.08 -42.66 -15.45
C LYS A 388 1.44 -42.85 -15.60
N ASN A 389 2.04 -42.32 -16.66
CA ASN A 389 3.49 -42.36 -16.91
C ASN A 389 4.27 -41.15 -16.37
N LYS A 390 3.62 -40.22 -15.65
CA LYS A 390 4.24 -38.99 -15.09
C LYS A 390 5.01 -38.13 -16.13
N TRP A 391 4.69 -38.22 -17.42
CA TRP A 391 5.37 -37.43 -18.45
C TRP A 391 5.06 -35.93 -18.39
N VAL A 392 4.06 -35.54 -17.62
CA VAL A 392 3.76 -34.13 -17.31
C VAL A 392 3.50 -34.02 -15.81
N SER A 393 4.56 -34.12 -15.01
CA SER A 393 4.56 -33.52 -13.68
C SER A 393 5.01 -32.06 -13.85
N GLY A 394 4.13 -31.10 -13.56
CA GLY A 394 4.49 -29.68 -13.49
C GLY A 394 5.65 -29.52 -12.51
N GLY A 395 6.85 -29.37 -13.06
CA GLY A 395 8.00 -28.97 -12.27
C GLY A 395 7.98 -27.44 -12.12
N PRO A 396 8.68 -26.88 -11.13
CA PRO A 396 8.71 -25.43 -10.90
C PRO A 396 9.10 -24.60 -12.13
N ALA A 397 9.88 -25.17 -13.05
CA ALA A 397 10.26 -24.53 -14.31
C ALA A 397 9.10 -24.45 -15.32
N VAL A 398 8.21 -25.45 -15.35
CA VAL A 398 7.02 -25.46 -16.21
C VAL A 398 5.97 -24.50 -15.66
N ASP A 399 5.83 -24.43 -14.34
CA ASP A 399 4.94 -23.48 -13.68
C ASP A 399 5.40 -22.04 -13.94
N ARG A 400 6.69 -21.71 -13.74
CA ARG A 400 7.25 -20.39 -14.09
C ARG A 400 7.07 -20.02 -15.56
N LEU A 401 7.24 -20.99 -16.46
CA LEU A 401 7.04 -20.75 -17.90
C LEU A 401 5.56 -20.51 -18.22
N SER A 402 4.66 -21.29 -17.60
CA SER A 402 3.22 -21.10 -17.70
C SER A 402 2.79 -19.73 -17.16
N ASP A 403 3.32 -19.31 -16.02
CA ASP A 403 3.03 -18.00 -15.41
C ASP A 403 3.53 -16.85 -16.29
N LYS A 404 4.74 -16.99 -16.85
CA LYS A 404 5.30 -16.00 -17.77
C LYS A 404 4.54 -15.90 -19.08
N ILE A 405 4.20 -17.05 -19.70
CA ILE A 405 3.38 -17.10 -20.91
C ILE A 405 1.98 -16.54 -20.63
N SER A 406 1.41 -16.87 -19.48
CA SER A 406 0.12 -16.32 -19.05
C SER A 406 0.21 -14.81 -18.90
N SER A 407 1.22 -14.29 -18.21
CA SER A 407 1.47 -12.84 -18.04
C SER A 407 1.64 -12.13 -19.39
N ASP A 408 2.45 -12.68 -20.30
CA ASP A 408 2.70 -12.11 -21.63
C ASP A 408 1.46 -12.15 -22.54
N LEU A 409 0.62 -13.19 -22.44
CA LEU A 409 -0.61 -13.33 -23.22
C LEU A 409 -1.80 -12.60 -22.61
N GLN A 410 -1.75 -12.26 -21.31
CA GLN A 410 -2.87 -11.67 -20.59
C GLN A 410 -3.38 -10.36 -21.21
N PRO A 411 -2.54 -9.43 -21.70
CA PRO A 411 -3.01 -8.23 -22.41
C PRO A 411 -3.77 -8.56 -23.71
N PHE A 412 -3.35 -9.58 -24.45
CA PHE A 412 -4.00 -10.00 -25.69
C PHE A 412 -5.32 -10.72 -25.41
N LEU A 413 -5.33 -11.62 -24.43
CA LEU A 413 -6.54 -12.28 -23.95
C LEU A 413 -7.56 -11.27 -23.43
N ALA A 414 -7.13 -10.29 -22.64
CA ALA A 414 -8.00 -9.23 -22.16
C ALA A 414 -8.61 -8.41 -23.30
N LYS A 415 -7.83 -8.06 -24.32
CA LYS A 415 -8.33 -7.36 -25.51
C LYS A 415 -9.33 -8.21 -26.32
N MET A 416 -9.06 -9.50 -26.50
CA MET A 416 -9.97 -10.43 -27.18
C MET A 416 -11.27 -10.64 -26.40
N THR A 417 -11.18 -10.83 -25.09
CA THR A 417 -12.34 -10.96 -24.21
C THR A 417 -13.13 -9.66 -24.19
N ALA A 418 -12.49 -8.50 -24.12
CA ALA A 418 -13.12 -7.17 -24.20
C ALA A 418 -13.92 -6.99 -25.49
N LEU A 419 -13.33 -7.34 -26.64
CA LEU A 419 -14.02 -7.33 -27.93
C LEU A 419 -15.21 -8.29 -27.95
N TYR A 420 -15.06 -9.50 -27.41
CA TYR A 420 -16.09 -10.53 -27.42
C TYR A 420 -17.30 -10.18 -26.53
N VAL A 421 -17.04 -9.67 -25.32
CA VAL A 421 -18.09 -9.29 -24.36
C VAL A 421 -18.63 -7.87 -24.59
N GLY A 422 -18.00 -7.11 -25.50
CA GLY A 422 -18.34 -5.72 -25.79
C GLY A 422 -18.10 -4.83 -24.57
N ALA A 423 -16.88 -4.85 -24.04
CA ALA A 423 -16.48 -4.05 -22.88
C ALA A 423 -15.11 -3.38 -23.07
N SER A 424 -14.76 -2.47 -22.17
CA SER A 424 -13.42 -1.89 -22.14
C SER A 424 -12.36 -2.91 -21.68
N THR A 425 -11.13 -2.75 -22.17
CA THR A 425 -10.00 -3.61 -21.76
C THR A 425 -9.66 -3.46 -20.26
N PRO A 426 -9.67 -2.24 -19.68
CA PRO A 426 -9.50 -2.07 -18.22
C PRO A 426 -10.54 -2.84 -17.39
N ALA A 427 -11.82 -2.81 -17.77
CA ALA A 427 -12.86 -3.57 -17.06
C ALA A 427 -12.62 -5.08 -17.12
N VAL A 428 -12.16 -5.61 -18.26
CA VAL A 428 -11.79 -7.03 -18.37
C VAL A 428 -10.56 -7.38 -17.53
N ASN A 429 -9.56 -6.50 -17.43
CA ASN A 429 -8.39 -6.70 -16.58
C ASN A 429 -8.79 -6.76 -15.10
N VAL A 430 -9.58 -5.80 -14.62
CA VAL A 430 -10.10 -5.78 -13.24
C VAL A 430 -10.95 -7.01 -12.94
N MET A 431 -11.81 -7.42 -13.88
CA MET A 431 -12.62 -8.62 -13.72
C MET A 431 -11.77 -9.90 -13.69
N SER A 432 -10.72 -9.97 -14.51
CA SER A 432 -9.78 -11.09 -14.52
C SER A 432 -9.04 -11.20 -13.19
N LEU A 433 -8.58 -10.06 -12.66
CA LEU A 433 -8.00 -9.95 -11.32
C LEU A 433 -8.97 -10.49 -10.26
N ARG A 434 -10.22 -9.99 -10.23
CA ARG A 434 -11.26 -10.48 -9.29
C ARG A 434 -11.49 -11.98 -9.41
N THR A 435 -11.60 -12.49 -10.63
CA THR A 435 -11.87 -13.91 -10.88
C THR A 435 -10.70 -14.80 -10.45
N GLN A 436 -9.45 -14.35 -10.63
CA GLN A 436 -8.27 -15.08 -10.15
C GLN A 436 -8.24 -15.11 -8.62
N ILE A 437 -8.54 -13.97 -7.98
CA ILE A 437 -8.64 -13.87 -6.53
C ILE A 437 -9.73 -14.80 -5.99
N GLU A 438 -10.95 -14.74 -6.52
CA GLU A 438 -12.06 -15.61 -6.12
C GLU A 438 -11.78 -17.12 -6.31
N LYS A 439 -10.97 -17.47 -7.31
CA LYS A 439 -10.54 -18.87 -7.53
C LYS A 439 -9.52 -19.32 -6.50
N SER A 440 -8.69 -18.41 -6.00
CA SER A 440 -7.70 -18.71 -4.96
C SER A 440 -8.34 -18.87 -3.57
N THR A 441 -9.44 -18.16 -3.27
CA THR A 441 -10.18 -18.29 -1.99
C THR A 441 -10.98 -19.59 -1.85
N LYS A 442 -11.38 -20.21 -2.97
CA LYS A 442 -12.24 -21.42 -2.97
C LYS A 442 -11.46 -22.74 -2.92
N LYS A 443 -10.13 -22.69 -2.86
CA LYS A 443 -9.26 -23.85 -2.64
C LYS A 443 -8.95 -23.98 -1.16
#